data_AF-A0A4Y4D2Y0-F1
#
_entry.id   AF-A0A4Y4D2Y0-F1
#
_cell.length_a   1.000
_cell.length_b   1.000
_cell.length_c   1.000
_cell.angle_alpha   90.00
_cell.angle_beta   90.00
_cell.angle_gamma   90.00
#
_symmetry.space_group_name_H-M   'P 1'
#
loop_
_entity.id
_entity.type
_entity.pdbx_description
1 polymer ?
#
loop_
_entity_poly.entity_id
_entity_poly.type
_entity_poly.pdbx_seq_one_letter_code
_entity_poly.pdbx_strand_id
1 'polypeptide(L)'
;MFLQVIPFVLGLITALAVLACAAAVGQPLSATYLGLCCAAGVLVGAVAAVGLRVYFVKPLEALRDDIRAMHRDGDLSRRVGLSGGVIGEAELAFNDLIGSFQGIVGKVIFDAQRVFEAAALLEGHAGRVAEGSGAQRAAAEGMVRTIEQMTGGVSTVAEHASQTAAHAQVARDLSVQGADVVAAASREIERIARSVEDSAVVIAALGERSEAISGIVKVIREIADQTNLLALNAAIEAARAGEQGRGFAVVADEVRKLAERTSSATTEIGAVILAIQSETRSAIAAIDSGSAQANAGAELARRAAGSLGQITDGARQTMESVDAIACAIGAHSREAERVVGNVREIMDGAGQNSAEARNTLDEARSLSSLAENLSEINRVFKLGAAGERAMAVHRRMPELVRDAAQRMGALLEQALAGRQISEAELFDDTYRPLPGTRPQQYTTRFDTLTDRIFPSLQEAVLSAHEEIVYAIGTDRNAYVPTHNRCFAHAPTGDLAWDLAHCRSKRIFDDPVGRQCGLHQMPFLLQTYRRDTGEIMHDISAPVYVGGRHWGGFRVGYRA
;
A
#
# COMPACT_ATOMS: atom_id res chain seq x y z
N MET A 1 71.30 -38.05 -9.33
CA MET A 1 72.34 -39.11 -9.35
C MET A 1 72.25 -39.98 -10.60
N PHE A 2 71.08 -40.55 -10.96
CA PHE A 2 70.95 -41.43 -12.14
C PHE A 2 71.31 -40.78 -13.50
N LEU A 3 70.93 -39.52 -13.75
CA LEU A 3 71.28 -38.85 -15.01
C LEU A 3 72.78 -38.64 -15.22
N GLN A 4 73.58 -38.55 -14.15
CA GLN A 4 75.04 -38.34 -14.26
C GLN A 4 75.79 -39.61 -14.65
N VAL A 5 75.17 -40.79 -14.50
CA VAL A 5 75.77 -42.09 -14.84
C VAL A 5 75.61 -42.39 -16.33
N ILE A 6 74.58 -41.86 -16.98
CA ILE A 6 74.27 -42.12 -18.39
C ILE A 6 75.41 -41.72 -19.33
N PRO A 7 76.01 -40.50 -19.25
CA PRO A 7 77.10 -40.11 -20.14
C PRO A 7 78.37 -40.93 -19.90
N PHE A 8 78.62 -41.31 -18.64
CA PHE A 8 79.75 -42.16 -18.27
C PHE A 8 79.60 -43.58 -18.84
N VAL A 9 78.42 -44.17 -18.73
CA VAL A 9 78.10 -45.49 -19.29
C VAL A 9 78.12 -45.45 -20.83
N LEU A 10 77.57 -44.41 -21.46
CA LEU A 10 77.63 -44.25 -22.92
C LEU A 10 79.08 -44.13 -23.42
N GLY A 11 79.90 -43.34 -22.73
CA GLY A 11 81.31 -43.19 -23.04
C GLY A 11 82.09 -44.49 -22.87
N LEU A 12 81.83 -45.24 -21.79
CA LEU A 12 82.44 -46.53 -21.52
C LEU A 12 82.05 -47.60 -22.55
N ILE A 13 80.76 -47.71 -22.88
CA ILE A 13 80.25 -48.61 -23.92
C ILE A 13 80.88 -48.28 -25.26
N THR A 14 80.99 -47.00 -25.61
CA THR A 14 81.61 -46.56 -26.87
C THR A 14 83.09 -46.93 -26.91
N ALA A 15 83.84 -46.68 -25.83
CA ALA A 15 85.25 -47.05 -25.76
C ALA A 15 85.46 -48.57 -25.92
N LEU A 16 84.62 -49.37 -25.25
CA LEU A 16 84.66 -50.84 -25.34
C LEU A 16 84.22 -51.36 -26.71
N ALA A 17 83.21 -50.74 -27.35
CA ALA A 17 82.72 -51.14 -28.66
C ALA A 17 83.73 -50.82 -29.78
N VAL A 18 84.37 -49.65 -29.73
CA VAL A 18 85.44 -49.28 -30.68
C VAL A 18 86.63 -50.22 -30.52
N LEU A 19 86.99 -50.55 -29.28
CA LEU A 19 88.06 -51.52 -28.98
C LEU A 19 87.73 -52.93 -29.51
N ALA A 20 86.49 -53.40 -29.31
CA ALA A 20 86.03 -54.70 -29.79
C ALA A 20 86.00 -54.80 -31.32
N CYS A 21 85.50 -53.76 -32.00
CA CYS A 21 85.53 -53.67 -33.47
C CYS A 21 86.97 -53.70 -34.01
N ALA A 22 87.90 -53.02 -33.35
CA ALA A 22 89.31 -53.01 -33.75
C ALA A 22 89.97 -54.38 -33.65
N ALA A 23 89.69 -55.10 -32.55
CA ALA A 23 90.16 -56.46 -32.34
C ALA A 23 89.61 -57.42 -33.41
N ALA A 24 88.34 -57.24 -33.82
CA ALA A 24 87.70 -58.05 -34.86
C ALA A 24 88.28 -57.82 -36.27
N VAL A 25 88.83 -56.63 -36.56
CA VAL A 25 89.45 -56.28 -37.86
C VAL A 25 90.97 -56.59 -37.89
N GLY A 26 91.51 -57.21 -36.82
CA GLY A 26 92.91 -57.65 -36.77
C GLY A 26 93.93 -56.53 -36.57
N GLN A 27 93.51 -55.37 -36.07
CA GLN A 27 94.42 -54.26 -35.76
C GLN A 27 95.27 -54.57 -34.51
N PRO A 28 96.59 -54.28 -34.51
CA PRO A 28 97.42 -54.49 -33.33
C PRO A 28 97.02 -53.51 -32.21
N LEU A 29 96.79 -54.05 -31.00
CA LEU A 29 96.43 -53.29 -29.80
C LEU A 29 97.64 -52.46 -29.27
N SER A 30 98.04 -51.45 -30.02
CA SER A 30 99.09 -50.51 -29.61
C SER A 30 98.57 -49.51 -28.58
N ALA A 31 99.47 -48.96 -27.76
CA ALA A 31 99.13 -47.95 -26.74
C ALA A 31 98.45 -46.71 -27.34
N THR A 32 98.85 -46.32 -28.57
CA THR A 32 98.24 -45.19 -29.30
C THR A 32 96.79 -45.48 -29.69
N TYR A 33 96.49 -46.72 -30.09
CA TYR A 33 95.14 -47.12 -30.48
C TYR A 33 94.19 -47.21 -29.27
N LEU A 34 94.66 -47.75 -28.14
CA LEU A 34 93.91 -47.77 -26.89
C LEU A 34 93.60 -46.32 -26.42
N GLY A 35 94.56 -45.40 -26.59
CA GLY A 35 94.37 -43.97 -26.34
C GLY A 35 93.28 -43.33 -27.21
N LEU A 36 93.22 -43.68 -28.50
CA LEU A 36 92.17 -43.21 -29.42
C LEU A 36 90.77 -43.74 -29.05
N CYS A 37 90.66 -45.01 -28.63
CA CYS A 37 89.39 -45.59 -28.16
C CYS A 37 88.88 -44.88 -26.90
N CYS A 38 89.77 -44.63 -25.94
CA CYS A 38 89.45 -43.86 -24.74
C CYS A 38 89.04 -42.43 -25.08
N ALA A 39 89.74 -41.76 -26.00
CA ALA A 39 89.41 -40.40 -26.43
C ALA A 39 88.03 -40.34 -27.11
N ALA A 40 87.68 -41.32 -27.95
CA ALA A 40 86.35 -41.44 -28.55
C ALA A 40 85.26 -41.66 -27.49
N GLY A 41 85.51 -42.53 -26.50
CA GLY A 41 84.60 -42.72 -25.37
C GLY A 41 84.40 -41.46 -24.52
N VAL A 42 85.48 -40.74 -24.22
CA VAL A 42 85.41 -39.45 -23.49
C VAL A 42 84.65 -38.41 -24.31
N LEU A 43 84.87 -38.32 -25.63
CA LEU A 43 84.15 -37.39 -26.49
C LEU A 43 82.65 -37.70 -26.53
N VAL A 44 82.26 -38.96 -26.73
CA VAL A 44 80.85 -39.36 -26.71
C VAL A 44 80.22 -39.13 -25.34
N GLY A 45 80.94 -39.44 -24.26
CA GLY A 45 80.49 -39.14 -22.90
C GLY A 45 80.32 -37.64 -22.65
N ALA A 46 81.23 -36.80 -23.15
CA ALA A 46 81.15 -35.34 -23.02
C ALA A 46 79.98 -34.75 -23.83
N VAL A 47 79.80 -35.19 -25.09
CA VAL A 47 78.67 -34.79 -25.94
C VAL A 47 77.35 -35.23 -25.32
N ALA A 48 77.26 -36.47 -24.82
CA ALA A 48 76.08 -36.97 -24.11
C ALA A 48 75.81 -36.17 -22.82
N ALA A 49 76.85 -35.79 -22.07
CA ALA A 49 76.70 -34.98 -20.85
C ALA A 49 76.20 -33.55 -21.16
N VAL A 50 76.75 -32.91 -22.20
CA VAL A 50 76.31 -31.59 -22.66
C VAL A 50 74.88 -31.66 -23.20
N GLY A 51 74.58 -32.65 -24.04
CA GLY A 51 73.22 -32.88 -24.56
C GLY A 51 72.21 -33.09 -23.44
N LEU A 52 72.50 -33.99 -22.49
CA LEU A 52 71.65 -34.23 -21.34
C LEU A 52 71.45 -32.97 -20.49
N ARG A 53 72.50 -32.16 -20.32
CA ARG A 53 72.41 -30.92 -19.54
C ARG A 53 71.58 -29.84 -20.25
N VAL A 54 71.74 -29.67 -21.56
CA VAL A 54 71.05 -28.64 -22.34
C VAL A 54 69.60 -29.00 -22.62
N TYR A 55 69.33 -30.25 -23.01
CA TYR A 55 67.97 -30.68 -23.40
C TYR A 55 67.13 -31.17 -22.24
N PHE A 56 67.72 -31.57 -21.10
CA PHE A 56 66.95 -32.10 -19.96
C PHE A 56 67.17 -31.32 -18.66
N VAL A 57 68.41 -31.20 -18.18
CA VAL A 57 68.67 -30.65 -16.84
C VAL A 57 68.33 -29.16 -16.76
N LYS A 58 68.80 -28.33 -17.70
CA LYS A 58 68.55 -26.89 -17.69
C LYS A 58 67.06 -26.53 -17.80
N PRO A 59 66.28 -27.09 -18.75
CA PRO A 59 64.83 -26.90 -18.79
C PRO A 59 64.13 -27.28 -17.48
N LEU A 60 64.48 -28.42 -16.89
CA LEU A 60 63.87 -28.85 -15.63
C LEU A 60 64.25 -27.96 -14.45
N GLU A 61 65.48 -27.44 -14.41
CA GLU A 61 65.92 -26.45 -13.42
C GLU A 61 65.16 -25.13 -13.59
N ALA A 62 64.98 -24.66 -14.84
CA ALA A 62 64.21 -23.45 -15.15
C ALA A 62 62.74 -23.60 -14.73
N LEU A 63 62.07 -24.69 -15.13
CA LEU A 63 60.69 -24.99 -14.71
C LEU A 63 60.56 -25.05 -13.19
N ARG A 64 61.49 -25.71 -12.49
CA ARG A 64 61.52 -25.75 -11.01
C ARG A 64 61.65 -24.35 -10.41
N ASP A 65 62.52 -23.51 -10.97
CA ASP A 65 62.82 -22.20 -10.43
C ASP A 65 61.65 -21.22 -10.68
N ASP A 66 60.97 -21.33 -11.82
CA ASP A 66 59.73 -20.60 -12.11
C ASP A 66 58.59 -21.00 -11.16
N ILE A 67 58.40 -22.30 -10.91
CA ILE A 67 57.42 -22.79 -9.92
C ILE A 67 57.73 -22.22 -8.52
N ARG A 68 59.02 -22.21 -8.12
CA ARG A 68 59.44 -21.66 -6.83
C ARG A 68 59.23 -20.16 -6.74
N ALA A 69 59.49 -19.44 -7.83
CA ALA A 69 59.28 -18.00 -7.88
C ALA A 69 57.79 -17.68 -7.72
N MET A 70 56.93 -18.34 -8.51
CA MET A 70 55.47 -18.20 -8.45
C MET A 70 54.90 -18.55 -7.07
N HIS A 71 55.42 -19.59 -6.41
CA HIS A 71 55.01 -19.93 -5.05
C HIS A 71 55.38 -18.84 -4.02
N ARG A 72 56.52 -18.14 -4.20
CA ARG A 72 57.00 -17.14 -3.23
C ARG A 72 56.25 -15.82 -3.30
N ASP A 73 55.90 -15.36 -4.50
CA ASP A 73 55.29 -14.05 -4.71
C ASP A 73 53.84 -14.11 -5.20
N GLY A 74 53.30 -15.33 -5.38
CA GLY A 74 51.92 -15.59 -5.80
C GLY A 74 51.62 -15.12 -7.22
N ASP A 75 52.64 -14.86 -8.04
CA ASP A 75 52.47 -14.29 -9.37
C ASP A 75 52.04 -15.32 -10.41
N LEU A 76 50.73 -15.58 -10.46
CA LEU A 76 50.11 -16.49 -11.43
C LEU A 76 50.18 -15.93 -12.86
N SER A 77 50.56 -14.66 -13.06
CA SER A 77 50.69 -14.07 -14.40
C SER A 77 51.92 -14.57 -15.16
N ARG A 78 52.86 -15.22 -14.47
CA ARG A 78 54.05 -15.80 -15.10
C ARG A 78 53.70 -17.00 -15.96
N ARG A 79 54.50 -17.18 -17.01
CA ARG A 79 54.48 -18.36 -17.89
C ARG A 79 55.89 -18.89 -18.01
N VAL A 80 56.01 -20.21 -17.96
CA VAL A 80 57.28 -20.91 -18.15
C VAL A 80 57.60 -20.95 -19.64
N GLY A 81 58.87 -20.74 -19.99
CA GLY A 81 59.33 -20.86 -21.38
C GLY A 81 59.17 -22.28 -21.91
N LEU A 82 58.86 -22.43 -23.21
CA LEU A 82 58.68 -23.75 -23.83
C LEU A 82 60.00 -24.26 -24.44
N SER A 83 60.46 -25.39 -23.93
CA SER A 83 61.58 -26.18 -24.40
C SER A 83 61.13 -27.19 -25.46
N GLY A 84 62.08 -27.82 -26.16
CA GLY A 84 61.77 -28.91 -27.10
C GLY A 84 61.58 -30.27 -26.42
N GLY A 85 60.84 -31.17 -27.06
CA GLY A 85 60.65 -32.55 -26.60
C GLY A 85 59.71 -32.67 -25.39
N VAL A 86 59.86 -33.77 -24.64
CA VAL A 86 58.93 -34.15 -23.55
C VAL A 86 58.86 -33.12 -22.42
N ILE A 87 59.93 -32.36 -22.18
CA ILE A 87 59.90 -31.30 -21.16
C ILE A 87 59.03 -30.13 -21.61
N GLY A 88 59.07 -29.79 -22.90
CA GLY A 88 58.18 -28.78 -23.48
C GLY A 88 56.71 -29.09 -23.30
N GLU A 89 56.33 -30.36 -23.42
CA GLU A 89 54.96 -30.81 -23.16
C GLU A 89 54.57 -30.62 -21.69
N ALA A 90 55.49 -30.87 -20.75
CA ALA A 90 55.25 -30.64 -19.33
C ALA A 90 55.17 -29.13 -18.99
N GLU A 91 55.99 -28.29 -19.60
CA GLU A 91 55.96 -26.83 -19.45
C GLU A 91 54.65 -26.24 -20.01
N LEU A 92 54.18 -26.76 -21.15
CA LEU A 92 52.88 -26.39 -21.72
C LEU A 92 51.72 -26.78 -20.78
N ALA A 93 51.70 -28.03 -20.32
CA ALA A 93 50.68 -28.50 -19.38
C ALA A 93 50.69 -27.70 -18.06
N PHE A 94 51.86 -27.26 -17.60
CA PHE A 94 51.96 -26.37 -16.44
C PHE A 94 51.36 -24.99 -16.73
N ASN A 95 51.66 -24.39 -17.88
CA ASN A 95 51.10 -23.10 -18.28
C ASN A 95 49.56 -23.15 -18.40
N ASP A 96 49.00 -24.23 -18.94
CA ASP A 96 47.55 -24.44 -19.04
C ASP A 96 46.89 -24.58 -17.67
N LEU A 97 47.55 -25.29 -16.75
CA LEU A 97 47.12 -25.42 -15.36
C LEU A 97 47.07 -24.05 -14.68
N ILE A 98 48.14 -23.25 -14.81
CA ILE A 98 48.20 -21.91 -14.21
C ILE A 98 47.16 -20.96 -14.83
N GLY A 99 46.94 -21.03 -16.15
CA GLY A 99 45.86 -20.27 -16.79
C GLY A 99 44.49 -20.60 -16.21
N SER A 100 44.21 -21.88 -15.97
CA SER A 100 42.97 -22.32 -15.33
C SER A 100 42.83 -21.81 -13.89
N PHE A 101 43.92 -21.83 -13.11
CA PHE A 101 43.92 -21.25 -11.75
C PHE A 101 43.64 -19.75 -11.76
N GLN A 102 44.21 -19.00 -12.71
CA GLN A 102 43.94 -17.57 -12.83
C GLN A 102 42.47 -17.26 -13.10
N GLY A 103 41.83 -18.00 -14.02
CA GLY A 103 40.39 -17.83 -14.30
C GLY A 103 39.52 -18.14 -13.08
N ILE A 104 39.85 -19.20 -12.33
CA ILE A 104 39.12 -19.56 -11.09
C ILE A 104 39.28 -18.45 -10.04
N VAL A 105 40.51 -17.98 -9.80
CA VAL A 105 40.77 -16.90 -8.83
C VAL A 105 40.07 -15.61 -9.27
N GLY A 106 40.11 -15.27 -10.55
CA GLY A 106 39.40 -14.11 -11.11
C GLY A 106 37.89 -14.19 -10.88
N LYS A 107 37.28 -15.37 -11.08
CA LYS A 107 35.86 -15.61 -10.78
C LYS A 107 35.55 -15.43 -9.29
N VAL A 108 36.39 -15.96 -8.38
CA VAL A 108 36.18 -15.83 -6.93
C VAL A 108 36.20 -14.35 -6.51
N ILE A 109 37.15 -13.57 -7.06
CA ILE A 109 37.23 -12.13 -6.79
C ILE A 109 35.99 -11.41 -7.33
N PHE A 110 35.52 -11.77 -8.53
CA PHE A 110 34.30 -11.22 -9.11
C PHE A 110 33.06 -11.52 -8.24
N ASP A 111 32.89 -12.77 -7.80
CA ASP A 111 31.78 -13.17 -6.94
C ASP A 111 31.85 -12.47 -5.57
N ALA A 112 33.06 -12.29 -5.01
CA ALA A 112 33.27 -11.54 -3.77
C ALA A 112 32.82 -10.07 -3.89
N GLN A 113 33.18 -9.39 -4.98
CA GLN A 113 32.72 -8.01 -5.25
C GLN A 113 31.20 -7.92 -5.28
N ARG A 114 30.53 -8.90 -5.91
CA ARG A 114 29.05 -8.94 -5.96
C ARG A 114 28.41 -9.16 -4.60
N VAL A 115 29.01 -10.00 -3.75
CA VAL A 115 28.53 -10.21 -2.38
C VAL A 115 28.68 -8.91 -1.56
N PHE A 116 29.79 -8.20 -1.72
CA PHE A 116 30.02 -6.92 -1.05
C PHE A 116 28.97 -5.87 -1.45
N GLU A 117 28.71 -5.72 -2.75
CA GLU A 117 27.70 -4.78 -3.26
C GLU A 117 26.29 -5.13 -2.75
N ALA A 118 25.92 -6.43 -2.76
CA ALA A 118 24.64 -6.89 -2.24
C ALA A 118 24.50 -6.62 -0.72
N ALA A 119 25.57 -6.84 0.05
CA ALA A 119 25.62 -6.54 1.48
C ALA A 119 25.41 -5.04 1.76
N ALA A 120 26.08 -4.16 1.01
CA ALA A 120 25.92 -2.71 1.15
C ALA A 120 24.48 -2.25 0.85
N LEU A 121 23.83 -2.85 -0.17
CA LEU A 121 22.43 -2.58 -0.47
C LEU A 121 21.50 -3.04 0.66
N LEU A 122 21.75 -4.24 1.21
CA LEU A 122 21.01 -4.75 2.37
C LEU A 122 21.16 -3.84 3.59
N GLU A 123 22.37 -3.33 3.85
CA GLU A 123 22.63 -2.40 4.94
C GLU A 123 21.79 -1.12 4.80
N GLY A 124 21.79 -0.52 3.60
CA GLY A 124 20.96 0.66 3.32
C GLY A 124 19.45 0.39 3.41
N HIS A 125 18.99 -0.79 2.99
CA HIS A 125 17.59 -1.20 3.11
C HIS A 125 17.17 -1.36 4.57
N ALA A 126 17.96 -2.07 5.36
CA ALA A 126 17.69 -2.31 6.77
C ALA A 126 17.73 -1.00 7.57
N GLY A 127 18.67 -0.10 7.27
CA GLY A 127 18.72 1.24 7.87
C GLY A 127 17.42 2.04 7.65
N ARG A 128 16.88 2.04 6.43
CA ARG A 128 15.60 2.70 6.12
C ARG A 128 14.41 2.06 6.83
N VAL A 129 14.39 0.74 6.97
CA VAL A 129 13.33 0.05 7.73
C VAL A 129 13.39 0.42 9.21
N ALA A 130 14.58 0.48 9.80
CA ALA A 130 14.75 0.88 11.20
C ALA A 130 14.30 2.34 11.44
N GLU A 131 14.68 3.26 10.56
CA GLU A 131 14.27 4.67 10.63
C GLU A 131 12.76 4.84 10.45
N GLY A 132 12.19 4.20 9.42
CA GLY A 132 10.75 4.22 9.16
C GLY A 132 9.94 3.64 10.32
N SER A 133 10.43 2.57 10.94
CA SER A 133 9.81 1.99 12.14
C SER A 133 9.87 2.94 13.33
N GLY A 134 10.98 3.67 13.51
CA GLY A 134 11.11 4.72 14.53
C GLY A 134 10.08 5.84 14.34
N ALA A 135 9.92 6.32 13.11
CA ALA A 135 8.93 7.34 12.76
C ALA A 135 7.49 6.84 12.99
N GLN A 136 7.19 5.59 12.60
CA GLN A 136 5.89 4.96 12.81
C GLN A 136 5.54 4.86 14.30
N ARG A 137 6.51 4.49 15.14
CA ARG A 137 6.32 4.47 16.60
C ARG A 137 6.03 5.86 17.16
N ALA A 138 6.79 6.88 16.76
CA ALA A 138 6.56 8.25 17.22
C ALA A 138 5.18 8.79 16.78
N ALA A 139 4.74 8.47 15.56
CA ALA A 139 3.41 8.80 15.08
C ALA A 139 2.31 8.10 15.88
N ALA A 140 2.49 6.82 16.21
CA ALA A 140 1.59 6.05 17.05
C ALA A 140 1.47 6.64 18.47
N GLU A 141 2.59 7.02 19.10
CA GLU A 141 2.58 7.73 20.38
C GLU A 141 1.84 9.09 20.29
N GLY A 142 1.94 9.77 19.15
CA GLY A 142 1.14 10.96 18.84
C GLY A 142 -0.35 10.68 18.80
N MET A 143 -0.76 9.60 18.13
CA MET A 143 -2.17 9.19 18.07
C MET A 143 -2.75 8.89 19.45
N VAL A 144 -2.00 8.22 20.34
CA VAL A 144 -2.47 7.97 21.71
C VAL A 144 -2.84 9.28 22.41
N ARG A 145 -1.97 10.30 22.35
CA ARG A 145 -2.24 11.61 22.96
C ARG A 145 -3.48 12.29 22.37
N THR A 146 -3.66 12.21 21.05
CA THR A 146 -4.86 12.75 20.40
C THR A 146 -6.14 12.03 20.84
N ILE A 147 -6.08 10.71 21.05
CA ILE A 147 -7.22 9.94 21.53
C ILE A 147 -7.54 10.26 22.99
N GLU A 148 -6.53 10.47 23.83
CA GLU A 148 -6.72 10.94 25.21
C GLU A 148 -7.44 12.30 25.23
N GLN A 149 -7.00 13.25 24.40
CA GLN A 149 -7.68 14.55 24.25
C GLN A 149 -9.11 14.41 23.74
N MET A 150 -9.33 13.53 22.75
CA MET A 150 -10.66 13.25 22.21
C MET A 150 -11.59 12.66 23.29
N THR A 151 -11.08 11.75 24.12
CA THR A 151 -11.83 11.15 25.24
C THR A 151 -12.22 12.21 26.27
N GLY A 152 -11.32 13.14 26.57
CA GLY A 152 -11.64 14.31 27.39
C GLY A 152 -12.76 15.17 26.79
N GLY A 153 -12.68 15.48 25.49
CA GLY A 153 -13.71 16.23 24.78
C GLY A 153 -15.08 15.53 24.77
N VAL A 154 -15.11 14.21 24.59
CA VAL A 154 -16.34 13.40 24.67
C VAL A 154 -16.98 13.50 26.06
N SER A 155 -16.18 13.48 27.13
CA SER A 155 -16.68 13.66 28.50
C SER A 155 -17.34 15.04 28.69
N THR A 156 -16.75 16.10 28.13
CA THR A 156 -17.34 17.45 28.18
C THR A 156 -18.66 17.53 27.40
N VAL A 157 -18.74 16.89 26.22
CA VAL A 157 -20.01 16.83 25.46
C VAL A 157 -21.09 16.07 26.23
N ALA A 158 -20.73 15.00 26.93
CA ALA A 158 -21.66 14.26 27.79
C ALA A 158 -22.22 15.13 28.92
N GLU A 159 -21.37 15.92 29.56
CA GLU A 159 -21.79 16.87 30.61
C GLU A 159 -22.75 17.92 30.06
N HIS A 160 -22.43 18.54 28.91
CA HIS A 160 -23.31 19.51 28.27
C HIS A 160 -24.66 18.92 27.83
N ALA A 161 -24.66 17.67 27.33
CA ALA A 161 -25.88 16.97 26.97
C ALA A 161 -26.77 16.75 28.21
N SER A 162 -26.19 16.32 29.33
CA SER A 162 -26.89 16.16 30.62
C SER A 162 -27.49 17.48 31.13
N GLN A 163 -26.72 18.57 31.10
CA GLN A 163 -27.23 19.90 31.46
C GLN A 163 -28.37 20.35 30.54
N THR A 164 -28.25 20.10 29.23
CA THR A 164 -29.30 20.45 28.25
C THR A 164 -30.59 19.67 28.51
N ALA A 165 -30.51 18.37 28.85
CA ALA A 165 -31.67 17.59 29.25
C ALA A 165 -32.33 18.16 30.52
N ALA A 166 -31.53 18.53 31.54
CA ALA A 166 -32.05 19.14 32.75
C ALA A 166 -32.79 20.47 32.45
N HIS A 167 -32.23 21.33 31.60
CA HIS A 167 -32.88 22.57 31.19
C HIS A 167 -34.15 22.34 30.37
N ALA A 168 -34.15 21.39 29.45
CA ALA A 168 -35.34 21.03 28.67
C ALA A 168 -36.46 20.50 29.58
N GLN A 169 -36.12 19.67 30.58
CA GLN A 169 -37.09 19.18 31.56
C GLN A 169 -37.70 20.32 32.37
N VAL A 170 -36.89 21.25 32.86
CA VAL A 170 -37.38 22.43 33.59
C VAL A 170 -38.29 23.30 32.70
N ALA A 171 -37.90 23.54 31.45
CA ALA A 171 -38.72 24.32 30.50
C ALA A 171 -40.07 23.65 30.21
N ARG A 172 -40.08 22.31 30.09
CA ARG A 172 -41.31 21.52 29.95
C ARG A 172 -42.22 21.68 31.15
N ASP A 173 -41.69 21.48 32.36
CA ASP A 173 -42.49 21.52 33.59
C ASP A 173 -43.06 22.92 33.84
N LEU A 174 -42.27 23.97 33.58
CA LEU A 174 -42.72 25.36 33.67
C LEU A 174 -43.80 25.70 32.62
N SER A 175 -43.69 25.13 31.42
CA SER A 175 -44.68 25.33 30.35
C SER A 175 -46.00 24.64 30.66
N VAL A 176 -45.95 23.42 31.22
CA VAL A 176 -47.15 22.70 31.68
C VAL A 176 -47.84 23.47 32.80
N GLN A 177 -47.10 23.90 33.81
CA GLN A 177 -47.64 24.73 34.90
C GLN A 177 -48.23 26.05 34.38
N GLY A 178 -47.52 26.71 33.46
CA GLY A 178 -48.02 27.93 32.81
C GLY A 178 -49.31 27.69 32.04
N ALA A 179 -49.43 26.55 31.34
CA ALA A 179 -50.61 26.21 30.57
C ALA A 179 -51.83 26.00 31.48
N ASP A 180 -51.64 25.37 32.64
CA ASP A 180 -52.68 25.19 33.65
C ASP A 180 -53.18 26.54 34.20
N VAL A 181 -52.26 27.46 34.50
CA VAL A 181 -52.58 28.81 34.98
C VAL A 181 -53.36 29.60 33.92
N VAL A 182 -52.91 29.57 32.67
CA VAL A 182 -53.58 30.27 31.56
C VAL A 182 -54.95 29.65 31.28
N ALA A 183 -55.09 28.33 31.36
CA ALA A 183 -56.37 27.66 31.20
C ALA A 183 -57.36 28.03 32.33
N ALA A 184 -56.88 28.15 33.57
CA ALA A 184 -57.67 28.65 34.68
C ALA A 184 -58.11 30.10 34.47
N ALA A 185 -57.19 30.97 34.01
CA ALA A 185 -57.52 32.36 33.68
C ALA A 185 -58.56 32.46 32.56
N SER A 186 -58.44 31.65 31.49
CA SER A 186 -59.42 31.60 30.40
C SER A 186 -60.82 31.23 30.90
N ARG A 187 -60.94 30.19 31.73
CA ARG A 187 -62.23 29.78 32.32
C ARG A 187 -62.85 30.88 33.16
N GLU A 188 -62.01 31.64 33.86
CA GLU A 188 -62.50 32.70 34.74
C GLU A 188 -62.93 33.96 33.99
N ILE A 189 -62.23 34.28 32.89
CA ILE A 189 -62.68 35.31 31.94
C ILE A 189 -64.01 34.91 31.28
N GLU A 190 -64.19 33.64 30.90
CA GLU A 190 -65.47 33.14 30.38
C GLU A 190 -66.59 33.18 31.43
N ARG A 191 -66.26 33.02 32.72
CA ARG A 191 -67.21 33.22 33.82
C ARG A 191 -67.59 34.69 33.98
N ILE A 192 -66.63 35.60 33.85
CA ILE A 192 -66.87 37.05 33.85
C ILE A 192 -67.77 37.44 32.67
N ALA A 193 -67.48 36.97 31.45
CA ALA A 193 -68.29 37.24 30.26
C ALA A 193 -69.76 36.84 30.48
N ARG A 194 -70.00 35.64 31.02
CA ARG A 194 -71.36 35.17 31.37
C ARG A 194 -72.03 36.04 32.43
N SER A 195 -71.31 36.43 33.49
CA SER A 195 -71.86 37.29 34.54
C SER A 195 -72.20 38.70 34.03
N VAL A 196 -71.45 39.22 33.07
CA VAL A 196 -71.72 40.50 32.40
C VAL A 196 -72.98 40.38 31.54
N GLU A 197 -73.15 39.26 30.83
CA GLU A 197 -74.34 38.99 30.02
C GLU A 197 -75.61 38.82 30.87
N ASP A 198 -75.52 38.12 32.02
CA ASP A 198 -76.62 38.03 32.99
C ASP A 198 -77.00 39.43 33.53
N SER A 199 -76.00 40.29 33.78
CA SER A 199 -76.24 41.68 34.20
C SER A 199 -76.92 42.49 33.10
N ALA A 200 -76.60 42.24 31.83
CA ALA A 200 -77.24 42.85 30.67
C ALA A 200 -78.75 42.60 30.68
N VAL A 201 -79.16 41.35 30.96
CA VAL A 201 -80.58 40.96 31.02
C VAL A 201 -81.32 41.72 32.13
N VAL A 202 -80.71 41.84 33.32
CA VAL A 202 -81.33 42.53 34.46
C VAL A 202 -81.48 44.03 34.18
N ILE A 203 -80.43 44.66 33.62
CA ILE A 203 -80.44 46.10 33.27
C ILE A 203 -81.43 46.38 32.13
N ALA A 204 -81.52 45.51 31.12
CA ALA A 204 -82.50 45.63 30.05
C ALA A 204 -83.94 45.58 30.60
N ALA A 205 -84.22 44.64 31.52
CA ALA A 205 -85.50 44.56 32.19
C ALA A 205 -85.82 45.80 33.05
N LEU A 206 -84.81 46.43 33.66
CA LEU A 206 -84.98 47.71 34.35
C LEU A 206 -85.36 48.82 33.35
N GLY A 207 -84.74 48.85 32.18
CA GLY A 207 -85.08 49.78 31.10
C GLY A 207 -86.54 49.68 30.68
N GLU A 208 -87.03 48.47 30.41
CA GLU A 208 -88.44 48.22 30.07
C GLU A 208 -89.40 48.65 31.19
N ARG A 209 -89.06 48.34 32.46
CA ARG A 209 -89.87 48.76 33.61
C ARG A 209 -89.91 50.27 33.77
N SER A 210 -88.79 50.97 33.56
CA SER A 210 -88.72 52.43 33.60
C SER A 210 -89.53 53.07 32.46
N GLU A 211 -89.56 52.46 31.28
CA GLU A 211 -90.43 52.88 30.17
C GLU A 211 -91.92 52.72 30.51
N ALA A 212 -92.30 51.59 31.10
CA ALA A 212 -93.67 51.38 31.58
C ALA A 212 -94.07 52.42 32.65
N ILE A 213 -93.19 52.74 33.60
CA ILE A 213 -93.44 53.79 34.60
C ILE A 213 -93.58 55.16 33.94
N SER A 214 -92.74 55.49 32.96
CA SER A 214 -92.86 56.75 32.20
C SER A 214 -94.25 56.91 31.58
N GLY A 215 -94.80 55.83 31.00
CA GLY A 215 -96.16 55.78 30.49
C GLY A 215 -97.22 56.04 31.56
N ILE A 216 -97.09 55.42 32.74
CA ILE A 216 -98.02 55.63 33.87
C ILE A 216 -97.96 57.08 34.37
N VAL A 217 -96.76 57.63 34.55
CA VAL A 217 -96.56 59.02 35.02
C VAL A 217 -97.20 60.01 34.05
N LYS A 218 -97.10 59.76 32.74
CA LYS A 218 -97.77 60.56 31.71
C LYS A 218 -99.29 60.54 31.87
N VAL A 219 -99.88 59.36 32.07
CA VAL A 219 -101.33 59.22 32.32
C VAL A 219 -101.75 59.93 33.61
N ILE A 220 -100.98 59.82 34.70
CA ILE A 220 -101.29 60.52 35.96
C ILE A 220 -101.25 62.04 35.75
N ARG A 221 -100.27 62.55 34.99
CA ARG A 221 -100.20 63.97 34.64
C ARG A 221 -101.41 64.41 33.82
N GLU A 222 -101.81 63.62 32.83
CA GLU A 222 -103.04 63.88 32.04
C GLU A 222 -104.28 63.92 32.94
N ILE A 223 -104.41 63.00 33.91
CA ILE A 223 -105.50 62.98 34.90
C ILE A 223 -105.43 64.23 35.81
N ALA A 224 -104.24 64.62 36.26
CA ALA A 224 -104.04 65.79 37.11
C ALA A 224 -104.43 67.07 36.35
N ASP A 225 -104.01 67.22 35.10
CA ASP A 225 -104.34 68.37 34.25
C ASP A 225 -105.87 68.41 33.95
N GLN A 226 -106.49 67.25 33.69
CA GLN A 226 -107.95 67.14 33.57
C GLN A 226 -108.68 67.50 34.87
N THR A 227 -108.17 67.03 36.02
CA THR A 227 -108.74 67.33 37.33
C THR A 227 -108.60 68.81 37.66
N ASN A 228 -107.48 69.44 37.29
CA ASN A 228 -107.25 70.87 37.42
C ASN A 228 -108.26 71.68 36.59
N LEU A 229 -108.52 71.26 35.35
CA LEU A 229 -109.54 71.85 34.47
C LEU A 229 -110.96 71.68 35.03
N LEU A 230 -111.30 70.49 35.54
CA LEU A 230 -112.59 70.22 36.20
C LEU A 230 -112.78 71.08 37.46
N ALA A 231 -111.73 71.18 38.28
CA ALA A 231 -111.73 72.00 39.50
C ALA A 231 -111.84 73.50 39.18
N LEU A 232 -111.17 73.97 38.14
CA LEU A 232 -111.29 75.34 37.65
C LEU A 232 -112.73 75.63 37.17
N ASN A 233 -113.33 74.74 36.38
CA ASN A 233 -114.72 74.86 35.96
C ASN A 233 -115.69 74.88 37.16
N ALA A 234 -115.46 74.03 38.16
CA ALA A 234 -116.25 74.00 39.39
C ALA A 234 -116.08 75.28 40.23
N ALA A 235 -114.86 75.83 40.31
CA ALA A 235 -114.58 77.10 41.01
C ALA A 235 -115.26 78.29 40.31
N ILE A 236 -115.28 78.32 38.97
CA ILE A 236 -116.00 79.32 38.17
C ILE A 236 -117.50 79.23 38.45
N GLU A 237 -118.10 78.03 38.43
CA GLU A 237 -119.54 77.86 38.67
C GLU A 237 -119.93 78.16 40.14
N ALA A 238 -119.05 77.84 41.09
CA ALA A 238 -119.23 78.19 42.50
C ALA A 238 -119.18 79.72 42.74
N ALA A 239 -118.29 80.44 42.05
CA ALA A 239 -118.26 81.90 42.07
C ALA A 239 -119.54 82.51 41.45
N ARG A 240 -120.10 81.85 40.43
CA ARG A 240 -121.34 82.24 39.74
C ARG A 240 -122.60 82.08 40.62
N ALA A 241 -122.59 81.11 41.53
CA ALA A 241 -123.68 80.85 42.48
C ALA A 241 -123.72 81.80 43.70
N GLY A 242 -122.77 82.74 43.82
CA GLY A 242 -122.74 83.74 44.89
C GLY A 242 -122.62 83.15 46.30
N GLU A 243 -123.33 83.69 47.28
CA GLU A 243 -123.25 83.24 48.70
C GLU A 243 -123.61 81.76 48.90
N GLN A 244 -124.46 81.17 48.05
CA GLN A 244 -124.82 79.73 48.12
C GLN A 244 -123.68 78.82 47.63
N GLY A 245 -122.72 79.34 46.86
CA GLY A 245 -121.60 78.59 46.28
C GLY A 245 -120.32 78.59 47.12
N ARG A 246 -120.25 79.33 48.24
CA ARG A 246 -119.01 79.50 49.04
C ARG A 246 -118.39 78.19 49.51
N GLY A 247 -119.19 77.24 49.99
CA GLY A 247 -118.70 75.93 50.43
C GLY A 247 -118.12 75.11 49.28
N PHE A 248 -118.74 75.18 48.09
CA PHE A 248 -118.27 74.53 46.87
C PHE A 248 -117.01 75.18 46.30
N ALA A 249 -116.88 76.50 46.38
CA ALA A 249 -115.71 77.23 45.91
C ALA A 249 -114.44 76.83 46.68
N VAL A 250 -114.54 76.63 48.00
CA VAL A 250 -113.42 76.17 48.84
C VAL A 250 -112.98 74.76 48.46
N VAL A 251 -113.94 73.85 48.22
CA VAL A 251 -113.63 72.48 47.78
C VAL A 251 -113.00 72.48 46.39
N ALA A 252 -113.53 73.27 45.45
CA ALA A 252 -112.98 73.38 44.10
C ALA A 252 -111.55 73.94 44.09
N ASP A 253 -111.24 74.96 44.90
CA ASP A 253 -109.88 75.48 45.04
C ASP A 253 -108.92 74.48 45.70
N GLU A 254 -109.39 73.66 46.65
CA GLU A 254 -108.57 72.62 47.27
C GLU A 254 -108.27 71.47 46.28
N VAL A 255 -109.25 71.05 45.48
CA VAL A 255 -109.07 70.08 44.39
C VAL A 255 -108.11 70.64 43.32
N ARG A 256 -108.22 71.92 42.98
CA ARG A 256 -107.33 72.61 42.04
C ARG A 256 -105.88 72.58 42.53
N LYS A 257 -105.63 72.99 43.78
CA LYS A 257 -104.29 72.92 44.40
C LYS A 257 -103.76 71.49 44.47
N LEU A 258 -104.60 70.50 44.75
CA LEU A 258 -104.21 69.10 44.76
C LEU A 258 -103.80 68.62 43.36
N ALA A 259 -104.55 69.02 42.33
CA ALA A 259 -104.25 68.72 40.94
C ALA A 259 -102.95 69.39 40.46
N GLU A 260 -102.72 70.66 40.79
CA GLU A 260 -101.46 71.38 40.52
C GLU A 260 -100.27 70.71 41.22
N ARG A 261 -100.41 70.34 42.50
CA ARG A 261 -99.38 69.58 43.23
C ARG A 261 -99.10 68.21 42.60
N THR A 262 -100.13 67.53 42.09
CA THR A 262 -99.99 66.23 41.42
C THR A 262 -99.29 66.40 40.06
N SER A 263 -99.61 67.43 39.28
CA SER A 263 -98.93 67.75 38.01
C SER A 263 -97.46 68.14 38.22
N SER A 264 -97.15 68.89 39.29
CA SER A 264 -95.77 69.20 39.67
C SER A 264 -94.99 67.94 40.09
N ALA A 265 -95.56 67.11 40.96
CA ALA A 265 -94.93 65.88 41.43
C ALA A 265 -94.70 64.88 40.27
N THR A 266 -95.65 64.74 39.35
CA THR A 266 -95.47 63.89 38.15
C THR A 266 -94.40 64.43 37.20
N THR A 267 -94.22 65.76 37.12
CA THR A 267 -93.12 66.36 36.34
C THR A 267 -91.76 66.01 36.95
N GLU A 268 -91.62 66.12 38.28
CA GLU A 268 -90.39 65.72 38.98
C GLU A 268 -90.11 64.22 38.83
N ILE A 269 -91.13 63.35 39.02
CA ILE A 269 -91.00 61.91 38.80
C ILE A 269 -90.60 61.63 37.34
N GLY A 270 -91.18 62.32 36.37
CA GLY A 270 -90.83 62.18 34.95
C GLY A 270 -89.35 62.48 34.68
N ALA A 271 -88.80 63.53 35.30
CA ALA A 271 -87.38 63.85 35.20
C ALA A 271 -86.49 62.75 35.80
N VAL A 272 -86.86 62.18 36.95
CA VAL A 272 -86.15 61.06 37.57
C VAL A 272 -86.18 59.81 36.68
N ILE A 273 -87.34 59.49 36.08
CA ILE A 273 -87.47 58.32 35.17
C ILE A 273 -86.62 58.50 33.91
N LEU A 274 -86.57 59.70 33.33
CA LEU A 274 -85.70 60.00 32.19
C LEU A 274 -84.22 59.83 32.53
N ALA A 275 -83.80 60.26 33.73
CA ALA A 275 -82.44 60.03 34.23
C ALA A 275 -82.14 58.53 34.34
N ILE A 276 -83.04 57.74 34.96
CA ILE A 276 -82.89 56.28 35.08
C ILE A 276 -82.79 55.63 33.69
N GLN A 277 -83.60 56.02 32.70
CA GLN A 277 -83.52 55.49 31.34
C GLN A 277 -82.19 55.83 30.64
N SER A 278 -81.67 57.03 30.87
CA SER A 278 -80.38 57.46 30.32
C SER A 278 -79.21 56.69 30.95
N GLU A 279 -79.22 56.54 32.27
CA GLU A 279 -78.24 55.76 33.02
C GLU A 279 -78.29 54.28 32.63
N THR A 280 -79.49 53.72 32.46
CA THR A 280 -79.70 52.33 32.00
C THR A 280 -79.11 52.10 30.61
N ARG A 281 -79.36 53.00 29.64
CA ARG A 281 -78.73 52.90 28.30
C ARG A 281 -77.21 52.98 28.36
N SER A 282 -76.68 53.84 29.22
CA SER A 282 -75.24 53.97 29.42
C SER A 282 -74.64 52.70 30.04
N ALA A 283 -75.36 52.09 30.99
CA ALA A 283 -74.98 50.81 31.60
C ALA A 283 -74.98 49.67 30.58
N ILE A 284 -75.98 49.57 29.69
CA ILE A 284 -76.01 48.58 28.60
C ILE A 284 -74.79 48.73 27.69
N ALA A 285 -74.46 49.95 27.25
CA ALA A 285 -73.29 50.19 26.40
C ALA A 285 -71.97 49.80 27.08
N ALA A 286 -71.84 50.05 28.40
CA ALA A 286 -70.69 49.63 29.18
C ALA A 286 -70.60 48.09 29.32
N ILE A 287 -71.75 47.43 29.47
CA ILE A 287 -71.86 45.97 29.54
C ILE A 287 -71.45 45.31 28.21
N ASP A 288 -71.94 45.81 27.07
CA ASP A 288 -71.57 45.30 25.75
C ASP A 288 -70.05 45.41 25.50
N SER A 289 -69.48 46.57 25.86
CA SER A 289 -68.03 46.80 25.79
C SER A 289 -67.26 45.84 26.71
N GLY A 290 -67.73 45.64 27.95
CA GLY A 290 -67.14 44.72 28.91
C GLY A 290 -67.20 43.26 28.45
N SER A 291 -68.31 42.83 27.85
CA SER A 291 -68.47 41.50 27.26
C SER A 291 -67.51 41.28 26.09
N ALA A 292 -67.40 42.26 25.18
CA ALA A 292 -66.46 42.20 24.07
C ALA A 292 -64.99 42.12 24.56
N GLN A 293 -64.63 42.89 25.58
CA GLN A 293 -63.30 42.83 26.20
C GLN A 293 -63.02 41.48 26.87
N ALA A 294 -63.99 40.92 27.59
CA ALA A 294 -63.84 39.59 28.21
C ALA A 294 -63.64 38.51 27.15
N ASN A 295 -64.44 38.50 26.09
CA ASN A 295 -64.28 37.55 24.99
C ASN A 295 -62.92 37.66 24.29
N ALA A 296 -62.43 38.88 24.06
CA ALA A 296 -61.08 39.11 23.52
C ALA A 296 -59.98 38.62 24.48
N GLY A 297 -60.16 38.83 25.80
CA GLY A 297 -59.24 38.33 26.82
C GLY A 297 -59.17 36.80 26.86
N ALA A 298 -60.31 36.12 26.74
CA ALA A 298 -60.36 34.65 26.69
C ALA A 298 -59.63 34.11 25.44
N GLU A 299 -59.78 34.77 24.29
CA GLU A 299 -59.08 34.38 23.07
C GLU A 299 -57.55 34.56 23.20
N LEU A 300 -57.09 35.67 23.79
CA LEU A 300 -55.66 35.87 24.07
C LEU A 300 -55.11 34.79 25.02
N ALA A 301 -55.87 34.41 26.05
CA ALA A 301 -55.50 33.33 26.94
C ALA A 301 -55.38 31.99 26.19
N ARG A 302 -56.34 31.65 25.32
CA ARG A 302 -56.25 30.43 24.49
C ARG A 302 -55.01 30.42 23.59
N ARG A 303 -54.68 31.55 22.97
CA ARG A 303 -53.45 31.68 22.16
C ARG A 303 -52.18 31.48 23.00
N ALA A 304 -52.13 32.06 24.20
CA ALA A 304 -51.00 31.87 25.12
C ALA A 304 -50.85 30.40 25.54
N ALA A 305 -51.95 29.70 25.82
CA ALA A 305 -51.93 28.26 26.09
C ALA A 305 -51.38 27.46 24.91
N GLY A 306 -51.74 27.82 23.67
CA GLY A 306 -51.19 27.22 22.46
C GLY A 306 -49.67 27.40 22.34
N SER A 307 -49.15 28.59 22.64
CA SER A 307 -47.70 28.85 22.66
C SER A 307 -46.97 28.03 23.73
N LEU A 308 -47.55 27.85 24.91
CA LEU A 308 -46.99 26.99 25.97
C LEU A 308 -46.98 25.51 25.56
N GLY A 309 -47.99 25.07 24.81
CA GLY A 309 -47.99 23.74 24.16
C GLY A 309 -46.80 23.56 23.21
N GLN A 310 -46.53 24.55 22.35
CA GLN A 310 -45.38 24.51 21.44
C GLN A 310 -44.04 24.47 22.17
N ILE A 311 -43.89 25.17 23.31
CA ILE A 311 -42.67 25.09 24.13
C ILE A 311 -42.51 23.69 24.74
N THR A 312 -43.61 23.09 25.21
CA THR A 312 -43.63 21.72 25.74
C THR A 312 -43.16 20.70 24.70
N ASP A 313 -43.63 20.83 23.46
CA ASP A 313 -43.20 19.98 22.34
C ASP A 313 -41.73 20.21 21.98
N GLY A 314 -41.28 21.46 21.92
CA GLY A 314 -39.88 21.80 21.66
C GLY A 314 -38.93 21.24 22.73
N ALA A 315 -39.34 21.28 24.01
CA ALA A 315 -38.59 20.69 25.10
C ALA A 315 -38.50 19.15 24.98
N ARG A 316 -39.59 18.48 24.57
CA ARG A 316 -39.59 17.04 24.29
C ARG A 316 -38.61 16.68 23.17
N GLN A 317 -38.65 17.39 22.05
CA GLN A 317 -37.74 17.16 20.93
C GLN A 317 -36.27 17.39 21.31
N THR A 318 -36.02 18.37 22.19
CA THR A 318 -34.67 18.62 22.73
C THR A 318 -34.18 17.42 23.55
N MET A 319 -35.03 16.82 24.39
CA MET A 319 -34.67 15.61 25.16
C MET A 319 -34.40 14.40 24.25
N GLU A 320 -35.22 14.19 23.21
CA GLU A 320 -34.98 13.14 22.20
C GLU A 320 -33.61 13.32 21.51
N SER A 321 -33.24 14.56 21.20
CA SER A 321 -31.94 14.89 20.61
C SER A 321 -30.78 14.61 21.58
N VAL A 322 -30.97 14.90 22.87
CA VAL A 322 -29.97 14.59 23.91
C VAL A 322 -29.77 13.08 24.05
N ASP A 323 -30.83 12.28 23.98
CA ASP A 323 -30.73 10.82 24.04
C ASP A 323 -29.91 10.25 22.86
N ALA A 324 -30.15 10.78 21.65
CA ALA A 324 -29.34 10.45 20.47
C ALA A 324 -27.86 10.82 20.65
N ILE A 325 -27.56 11.98 21.26
CA ILE A 325 -26.20 12.41 21.59
C ILE A 325 -25.55 11.44 22.59
N ALA A 326 -26.27 10.99 23.62
CA ALA A 326 -25.76 10.04 24.60
C ALA A 326 -25.39 8.69 23.95
N CYS A 327 -26.22 8.20 23.03
CA CYS A 327 -25.92 7.00 22.24
C CYS A 327 -24.67 7.18 21.37
N ALA A 328 -24.52 8.34 20.70
CA ALA A 328 -23.34 8.67 19.90
C ALA A 328 -22.05 8.73 20.74
N ILE A 329 -22.12 9.32 21.94
CA ILE A 329 -21.02 9.34 22.92
C ILE A 329 -20.59 7.92 23.28
N GLY A 330 -21.54 7.03 23.61
CA GLY A 330 -21.22 5.64 23.93
C GLY A 330 -20.55 4.88 22.77
N ALA A 331 -20.96 5.17 21.53
CA ALA A 331 -20.31 4.62 20.35
C ALA A 331 -18.88 5.16 20.15
N HIS A 332 -18.68 6.46 20.33
CA HIS A 332 -17.36 7.09 20.25
C HIS A 332 -16.37 6.53 21.29
N SER A 333 -16.80 6.29 22.53
CA SER A 333 -15.92 5.72 23.56
C SER A 333 -15.42 4.33 23.18
N ARG A 334 -16.30 3.46 22.66
CA ARG A 334 -15.90 2.11 22.20
C ARG A 334 -14.95 2.18 21.00
N GLU A 335 -15.20 3.11 20.09
CA GLU A 335 -14.33 3.31 18.93
C GLU A 335 -12.95 3.83 19.36
N ALA A 336 -12.89 4.75 20.32
CA ALA A 336 -11.63 5.24 20.89
C ALA A 336 -10.80 4.09 21.50
N GLU A 337 -11.43 3.20 22.28
CA GLU A 337 -10.75 2.01 22.84
C GLU A 337 -10.21 1.09 21.74
N ARG A 338 -10.98 0.89 20.67
CA ARG A 338 -10.56 0.08 19.52
C ARG A 338 -9.37 0.69 18.79
N VAL A 339 -9.38 2.01 18.59
CA VAL A 339 -8.26 2.73 17.98
C VAL A 339 -7.01 2.61 18.86
N VAL A 340 -7.13 2.74 20.19
CA VAL A 340 -5.98 2.52 21.11
C VAL A 340 -5.40 1.12 20.95
N GLY A 341 -6.26 0.09 20.82
CA GLY A 341 -5.83 -1.28 20.52
C GLY A 341 -4.99 -1.36 19.24
N ASN A 342 -5.52 -0.83 18.13
CA ASN A 342 -4.81 -0.82 16.84
C ASN A 342 -3.48 -0.05 16.90
N VAL A 343 -3.44 1.05 17.64
CA VAL A 343 -2.22 1.85 17.82
C VAL A 343 -1.15 1.06 18.58
N ARG A 344 -1.52 0.25 19.57
CA ARG A 344 -0.58 -0.65 20.26
C ARG A 344 -0.02 -1.71 19.31
N GLU A 345 -0.84 -2.34 18.49
CA GLU A 345 -0.38 -3.30 17.48
C GLU A 345 0.61 -2.67 16.51
N ILE A 346 0.36 -1.42 16.10
CA ILE A 346 1.29 -0.64 15.27
C ILE A 346 2.63 -0.41 15.98
N MET A 347 2.62 -0.05 17.26
CA MET A 347 3.84 0.15 18.04
C MET A 347 4.64 -1.14 18.21
N ASP A 348 3.96 -2.26 18.45
CA ASP A 348 4.58 -3.57 18.59
C ASP A 348 5.19 -4.03 17.26
N GLY A 349 4.44 -3.90 16.15
CA GLY A 349 4.93 -4.20 14.80
C GLY A 349 6.12 -3.33 14.40
N ALA A 350 6.10 -2.03 14.73
CA ALA A 350 7.25 -1.15 14.52
C ALA A 350 8.47 -1.56 15.37
N GLY A 351 8.24 -2.00 16.61
CA GLY A 351 9.28 -2.56 17.47
C GLY A 351 9.93 -3.81 16.86
N GLN A 352 9.10 -4.73 16.36
CA GLN A 352 9.56 -5.96 15.72
C GLN A 352 10.33 -5.67 14.42
N ASN A 353 9.81 -4.79 13.56
CA ASN A 353 10.50 -4.38 12.34
C ASN A 353 11.87 -3.74 12.63
N SER A 354 11.97 -2.94 13.69
CA SER A 354 13.25 -2.36 14.10
C SER A 354 14.24 -3.44 14.58
N ALA A 355 13.77 -4.47 15.27
CA ALA A 355 14.60 -5.59 15.69
C ALA A 355 15.09 -6.43 14.48
N GLU A 356 14.19 -6.78 13.57
CA GLU A 356 14.54 -7.53 12.35
C GLU A 356 15.48 -6.75 11.43
N ALA A 357 15.29 -5.43 11.34
CA ALA A 357 16.22 -4.56 10.62
C ALA A 357 17.62 -4.58 11.25
N ARG A 358 17.74 -4.63 12.58
CA ARG A 358 19.04 -4.77 13.24
C ARG A 358 19.71 -6.10 12.95
N ASN A 359 18.96 -7.20 13.00
CA ASN A 359 19.48 -8.51 12.60
C ASN A 359 20.02 -8.43 11.16
N THR A 360 19.19 -7.93 10.23
CA THR A 360 19.57 -7.79 8.81
C THR A 360 20.84 -6.96 8.61
N LEU A 361 21.04 -5.89 9.40
CA LEU A 361 22.27 -5.10 9.39
C LEU A 361 23.49 -5.95 9.82
N ASP A 362 23.36 -6.76 10.85
CA ASP A 362 24.44 -7.60 11.35
C ASP A 362 24.75 -8.76 10.38
N GLU A 363 23.75 -9.34 9.73
CA GLU A 363 23.95 -10.31 8.65
C GLU A 363 24.62 -9.67 7.42
N ALA A 364 24.19 -8.46 7.03
CA ALA A 364 24.80 -7.71 5.94
C ALA A 364 26.29 -7.41 6.23
N ARG A 365 26.62 -6.98 7.45
CA ARG A 365 28.01 -6.79 7.89
C ARG A 365 28.83 -8.09 7.82
N SER A 366 28.23 -9.21 8.22
CA SER A 366 28.87 -10.53 8.13
C SER A 366 29.16 -10.92 6.68
N LEU A 367 28.22 -10.66 5.75
CA LEU A 367 28.42 -10.87 4.32
C LEU A 367 29.50 -9.96 3.74
N SER A 368 29.53 -8.69 4.14
CA SER A 368 30.58 -7.74 3.75
C SER A 368 31.96 -8.21 4.20
N SER A 369 32.09 -8.70 5.45
CA SER A 369 33.34 -9.25 5.95
C SER A 369 33.75 -10.52 5.20
N LEU A 370 32.82 -11.42 4.88
CA LEU A 370 33.10 -12.60 4.08
C LEU A 370 33.58 -12.23 2.66
N ALA A 371 32.96 -11.23 2.04
CA ALA A 371 33.37 -10.71 0.75
C ALA A 371 34.78 -10.09 0.79
N GLU A 372 35.10 -9.35 1.85
CA GLU A 372 36.44 -8.80 2.06
C GLU A 372 37.48 -9.91 2.24
N ASN A 373 37.19 -10.94 3.03
CA ASN A 373 38.06 -12.11 3.21
C ASN A 373 38.30 -12.85 1.89
N LEU A 374 37.28 -12.99 1.03
CA LEU A 374 37.44 -13.57 -0.31
C LEU A 374 38.23 -12.65 -1.24
N SER A 375 38.04 -11.34 -1.13
CA SER A 375 38.78 -10.34 -1.91
C SER A 375 40.27 -10.28 -1.51
N GLU A 376 40.61 -10.66 -0.28
CA GLU A 376 42.00 -10.76 0.19
C GLU A 376 42.85 -11.70 -0.66
N ILE A 377 42.24 -12.69 -1.32
CA ILE A 377 42.91 -13.60 -2.28
C ILE A 377 43.68 -12.79 -3.35
N ASN A 378 43.19 -11.61 -3.74
CA ASN A 378 43.84 -10.70 -4.69
C ASN A 378 45.15 -10.08 -4.16
N ARG A 379 45.35 -10.02 -2.84
CA ARG A 379 46.62 -9.56 -2.24
C ARG A 379 47.71 -10.62 -2.33
N VAL A 380 47.32 -11.89 -2.27
CA VAL A 380 48.24 -13.03 -2.30
C VAL A 380 48.55 -13.44 -3.74
N PHE A 381 47.53 -13.53 -4.60
CA PHE A 381 47.71 -13.98 -5.98
C PHE A 381 47.64 -12.84 -6.97
N LYS A 382 48.73 -12.62 -7.71
CA LYS A 382 48.78 -11.60 -8.76
C LYS A 382 48.34 -12.20 -10.08
N LEU A 383 47.26 -11.64 -10.61
CA LEU A 383 46.66 -12.08 -11.86
C LEU A 383 47.29 -11.43 -13.10
N GLY A 384 47.92 -10.26 -12.94
CA GLY A 384 48.49 -9.48 -14.03
C GLY A 384 47.47 -9.09 -15.10
N ALA A 385 47.95 -8.62 -16.26
CA ALA A 385 47.09 -8.18 -17.37
C ALA A 385 46.19 -9.31 -17.94
N ALA A 386 46.57 -10.57 -17.74
CA ALA A 386 45.75 -11.71 -18.15
C ALA A 386 44.50 -11.83 -17.28
N GLY A 387 44.64 -11.88 -15.95
CA GLY A 387 43.44 -11.99 -15.11
C GLY A 387 42.68 -10.69 -14.90
N GLU A 388 43.28 -9.50 -15.11
CA GLU A 388 42.50 -8.26 -15.26
C GLU A 388 41.54 -8.33 -16.45
N ARG A 389 42.00 -8.88 -17.59
CA ARG A 389 41.13 -9.16 -18.75
C ARG A 389 40.08 -10.22 -18.40
N ALA A 390 40.45 -11.30 -17.73
CA ALA A 390 39.50 -12.33 -17.28
C ALA A 390 38.37 -11.73 -16.42
N MET A 391 38.72 -10.85 -15.46
CA MET A 391 37.76 -10.14 -14.63
C MET A 391 36.86 -9.20 -15.44
N ALA A 392 37.42 -8.48 -16.42
CA ALA A 392 36.63 -7.64 -17.32
C ALA A 392 35.64 -8.45 -18.16
N VAL A 393 36.06 -9.62 -18.64
CA VAL A 393 35.19 -10.58 -19.34
C VAL A 393 34.07 -11.04 -18.41
N HIS A 394 34.39 -11.54 -17.21
CA HIS A 394 33.37 -11.95 -16.23
C HIS A 394 32.37 -10.84 -15.91
N ARG A 395 32.81 -9.58 -15.84
CA ARG A 395 31.94 -8.43 -15.56
C ARG A 395 30.94 -8.13 -16.69
N ARG A 396 31.32 -8.35 -17.95
CA ARG A 396 30.46 -8.09 -19.13
C ARG A 396 29.42 -9.19 -19.37
N MET A 397 29.76 -10.42 -19.03
CA MET A 397 28.96 -11.60 -19.40
C MET A 397 27.52 -11.63 -18.85
N PRO A 398 27.22 -11.19 -17.61
CA PRO A 398 25.86 -11.20 -17.07
C PRO A 398 24.84 -10.40 -17.88
N GLU A 399 25.20 -9.20 -18.35
CA GLU A 399 24.31 -8.38 -19.17
C GLU A 399 24.12 -9.00 -20.55
N LEU A 400 25.21 -9.46 -21.17
CA LEU A 400 25.20 -10.10 -22.48
C LEU A 400 24.26 -11.32 -22.51
N VAL A 401 24.38 -12.24 -21.54
CA VAL A 401 23.57 -13.47 -21.54
C VAL A 401 22.10 -13.18 -21.27
N ARG A 402 21.80 -12.18 -20.43
CA ARG A 402 20.43 -11.76 -20.11
C ARG A 402 19.76 -11.15 -21.33
N ASP A 403 20.45 -10.25 -22.03
CA ASP A 403 19.98 -9.66 -23.28
C ASP A 403 19.73 -10.73 -24.35
N ALA A 404 20.65 -11.69 -24.49
CA ALA A 404 20.50 -12.77 -25.44
C ALA A 404 19.31 -13.70 -25.08
N ALA A 405 19.12 -14.03 -23.81
CA ALA A 405 17.98 -14.81 -23.35
C ALA A 405 16.64 -14.10 -23.62
N GLN A 406 16.57 -12.80 -23.36
CA GLN A 406 15.39 -11.99 -23.67
C GLN A 406 15.09 -11.95 -25.17
N ARG A 407 16.11 -11.76 -26.01
CA ARG A 407 15.95 -11.78 -27.48
C ARG A 407 15.51 -13.15 -27.98
N MET A 408 16.05 -14.24 -27.42
CA MET A 408 15.60 -15.59 -27.75
C MET A 408 14.14 -15.82 -27.37
N GLY A 409 13.74 -15.39 -26.17
CA GLY A 409 12.34 -15.43 -25.74
C GLY A 409 11.42 -14.67 -26.70
N ALA A 410 11.81 -13.45 -27.09
CA ALA A 410 11.06 -12.66 -28.06
C ALA A 410 10.94 -13.33 -29.45
N LEU A 411 12.00 -14.01 -29.93
CA LEU A 411 11.94 -14.78 -31.18
C LEU A 411 10.94 -15.95 -31.10
N LEU A 412 10.92 -16.66 -29.97
CA LEU A 412 9.97 -17.75 -29.72
C LEU A 412 8.52 -17.21 -29.60
N GLU A 413 8.32 -16.09 -28.91
CA GLU A 413 7.01 -15.42 -28.82
C GLU A 413 6.50 -14.95 -30.18
N GLN A 414 7.38 -14.38 -31.02
CA GLN A 414 7.03 -14.02 -32.39
C GLN A 414 6.64 -15.23 -33.24
N ALA A 415 7.31 -16.38 -33.06
CA ALA A 415 6.95 -17.61 -33.75
C ALA A 415 5.56 -18.14 -33.34
N LEU A 416 5.21 -18.05 -32.05
CA LEU A 416 3.88 -18.39 -31.55
C LEU A 416 2.82 -17.42 -32.11
N ALA A 417 3.07 -16.12 -32.03
CA ALA A 417 2.16 -15.09 -32.54
C ALA A 417 1.92 -15.23 -34.06
N GLY A 418 2.98 -15.58 -34.80
CA GLY A 418 2.93 -15.87 -36.24
C GLY A 418 2.39 -17.25 -36.61
N ARG A 419 1.93 -18.06 -35.64
CA ARG A 419 1.42 -19.43 -35.82
C ARG A 419 2.39 -20.37 -36.55
N GLN A 420 3.69 -20.15 -36.36
CA GLN A 420 4.74 -20.99 -36.93
C GLN A 420 4.95 -22.29 -36.13
N ILE A 421 4.50 -22.30 -34.87
CA ILE A 421 4.46 -23.43 -33.95
C ILE A 421 3.30 -23.21 -32.98
N SER A 422 2.71 -24.27 -32.43
CA SER A 422 1.79 -24.14 -31.29
C SER A 422 2.52 -24.17 -29.95
N GLU A 423 1.88 -23.65 -28.90
CA GLU A 423 2.46 -23.65 -27.56
C GLU A 423 2.76 -25.08 -27.05
N ALA A 424 1.86 -26.03 -27.31
CA ALA A 424 2.07 -27.44 -26.94
C ALA A 424 3.32 -28.04 -27.62
N GLU A 425 3.62 -27.64 -28.85
CA GLU A 425 4.78 -28.11 -29.60
C GLU A 425 6.07 -27.45 -29.16
N LEU A 426 6.03 -26.16 -28.78
CA LEU A 426 7.19 -25.41 -28.30
C LEU A 426 7.68 -25.92 -26.94
N PHE A 427 6.76 -26.39 -26.10
CA PHE A 427 7.05 -26.88 -24.76
C PHE A 427 7.07 -28.41 -24.64
N ASP A 428 7.10 -29.14 -25.77
CA ASP A 428 7.15 -30.61 -25.81
C ASP A 428 8.45 -31.15 -25.20
N ASP A 429 8.32 -32.01 -24.20
CA ASP A 429 9.40 -32.70 -23.49
C ASP A 429 9.60 -34.15 -23.96
N THR A 430 8.97 -34.53 -25.07
CA THR A 430 9.10 -35.87 -25.65
C THR A 430 10.29 -35.97 -26.61
N TYR A 431 11.45 -36.41 -26.11
CA TYR A 431 12.66 -36.61 -26.92
C TYR A 431 12.72 -38.00 -27.55
N ARG A 432 12.72 -38.10 -28.88
CA ARG A 432 12.86 -39.37 -29.60
C ARG A 432 14.30 -39.60 -30.05
N PRO A 433 14.96 -40.71 -29.68
CA PRO A 433 16.35 -40.94 -30.07
C PRO A 433 16.49 -41.13 -31.59
N LEU A 434 17.49 -40.50 -32.18
CA LEU A 434 17.87 -40.70 -33.58
C LEU A 434 18.70 -42.01 -33.70
N PRO A 435 18.32 -42.96 -34.55
CA PRO A 435 19.06 -44.20 -34.72
C PRO A 435 20.48 -43.96 -35.26
N GLY A 436 21.45 -44.73 -34.78
CA GLY A 436 22.81 -44.75 -35.35
C GLY A 436 23.73 -43.59 -34.94
N THR A 437 23.29 -42.69 -34.07
CA THR A 437 24.12 -41.54 -33.61
C THR A 437 24.93 -41.89 -32.35
N ARG A 438 26.22 -41.54 -32.32
CA ARG A 438 27.09 -41.63 -31.14
C ARG A 438 28.00 -40.39 -31.05
N PRO A 439 27.82 -39.46 -30.10
CA PRO A 439 26.86 -39.46 -28.98
C PRO A 439 25.38 -39.51 -29.41
N GLN A 440 24.50 -39.99 -28.53
CA GLN A 440 23.06 -40.11 -28.80
C GLN A 440 22.45 -38.72 -29.06
N GLN A 441 21.84 -38.54 -30.24
CA GLN A 441 21.04 -37.38 -30.60
C GLN A 441 19.55 -37.71 -30.51
N TYR A 442 18.70 -36.70 -30.39
CA TYR A 442 17.26 -36.82 -30.24
C TYR A 442 16.54 -35.90 -31.22
N THR A 443 15.22 -36.03 -31.32
CA THR A 443 14.38 -35.06 -32.00
C THR A 443 13.11 -34.79 -31.19
N THR A 444 12.62 -33.56 -31.29
CA THR A 444 11.40 -33.06 -30.66
C THR A 444 10.66 -32.10 -31.61
N ARG A 445 9.42 -31.73 -31.27
CA ARG A 445 8.49 -31.02 -32.16
C ARG A 445 8.92 -29.59 -32.52
N PHE A 446 9.74 -28.95 -31.69
CA PHE A 446 10.22 -27.59 -31.96
C PHE A 446 11.52 -27.49 -32.77
N ASP A 447 12.14 -28.63 -33.11
CA ASP A 447 13.45 -28.66 -33.79
C ASP A 447 13.49 -27.85 -35.09
N THR A 448 12.49 -28.02 -35.96
CA THR A 448 12.43 -27.33 -37.25
C THR A 448 12.32 -25.81 -37.07
N LEU A 449 11.65 -25.36 -36.01
CA LEU A 449 11.56 -23.94 -35.71
C LEU A 449 12.91 -23.41 -35.24
N THR A 450 13.51 -24.04 -34.23
CA THR A 450 14.76 -23.56 -33.62
C THR A 450 15.93 -23.62 -34.61
N ASP A 451 15.97 -24.62 -35.49
CA ASP A 451 16.98 -24.73 -36.56
C ASP A 451 16.92 -23.55 -37.54
N ARG A 452 15.74 -22.93 -37.70
CA ARG A 452 15.54 -21.74 -38.53
C ARG A 452 15.88 -20.44 -37.79
N ILE A 453 15.44 -20.29 -36.54
CA ILE A 453 15.43 -18.97 -35.88
C ILE A 453 16.55 -18.76 -34.84
N PHE A 454 17.12 -19.81 -34.25
CA PHE A 454 18.20 -19.64 -33.28
C PHE A 454 19.54 -19.25 -33.90
N PRO A 455 19.97 -19.78 -35.07
CA PRO A 455 21.31 -19.51 -35.59
C PRO A 455 21.62 -18.03 -35.79
N SER A 456 20.64 -17.20 -36.18
CA SER A 456 20.88 -15.75 -36.36
C SER A 456 21.35 -15.07 -35.08
N LEU A 457 20.70 -15.36 -33.95
CA LEU A 457 21.08 -14.84 -32.64
C LEU A 457 22.36 -15.49 -32.11
N GLN A 458 22.45 -16.83 -32.20
CA GLN A 458 23.60 -17.59 -31.70
C GLN A 458 24.91 -17.17 -32.38
N GLU A 459 24.90 -17.02 -33.70
CA GLU A 459 26.08 -16.61 -34.46
C GLU A 459 26.41 -15.12 -34.26
N ALA A 460 25.40 -14.26 -34.07
CA ALA A 460 25.63 -12.86 -33.74
C ALA A 460 26.35 -12.70 -32.40
N VAL A 461 25.93 -13.46 -31.37
CA VAL A 461 26.60 -13.45 -30.06
C VAL A 461 28.01 -14.04 -30.17
N LEU A 462 28.18 -15.15 -30.88
CA LEU A 462 29.49 -15.81 -31.04
C LEU A 462 30.51 -14.92 -31.78
N SER A 463 30.10 -14.26 -32.87
CA SER A 463 31.01 -13.44 -33.70
C SER A 463 31.33 -12.07 -33.10
N ALA A 464 30.53 -11.58 -32.14
CA ALA A 464 30.75 -10.29 -31.49
C ALA A 464 31.90 -10.30 -30.46
N HIS A 465 32.30 -11.48 -29.98
CA HIS A 465 33.25 -11.62 -28.87
C HIS A 465 34.20 -12.81 -29.09
N GLU A 466 35.49 -12.54 -29.23
CA GLU A 466 36.52 -13.56 -29.46
C GLU A 466 36.67 -14.54 -28.28
N GLU A 467 36.26 -14.12 -27.08
CA GLU A 467 36.34 -14.92 -25.86
C GLU A 467 35.23 -15.99 -25.79
N ILE A 468 34.16 -15.83 -26.57
CA ILE A 468 33.02 -16.75 -26.59
C ILE A 468 33.35 -17.95 -27.48
N VAL A 469 33.19 -19.14 -26.89
CA VAL A 469 33.37 -20.43 -27.57
C VAL A 469 32.05 -20.92 -28.14
N TYR A 470 30.93 -20.72 -27.44
CA TYR A 470 29.59 -21.00 -27.96
C TYR A 470 28.53 -20.11 -27.32
N ALA A 471 27.41 -19.95 -28.02
CA ALA A 471 26.20 -19.31 -27.53
C ALA A 471 24.99 -20.10 -28.03
N ILE A 472 24.23 -20.71 -27.12
CA ILE A 472 23.20 -21.69 -27.48
C ILE A 472 21.95 -21.56 -26.61
N GLY A 473 20.80 -21.90 -27.22
CA GLY A 473 19.57 -22.15 -26.47
C GLY A 473 19.53 -23.60 -25.99
N THR A 474 19.09 -23.80 -24.76
CA THR A 474 18.80 -25.12 -24.18
C THR A 474 17.42 -25.06 -23.55
N ASP A 475 16.64 -26.14 -23.67
CA ASP A 475 15.37 -26.23 -22.96
C ASP A 475 15.56 -26.63 -21.48
N ARG A 476 14.45 -26.74 -20.74
CA ARG A 476 14.42 -27.11 -19.32
C ARG A 476 15.03 -28.48 -18.99
N ASN A 477 15.16 -29.39 -19.96
CA ASN A 477 15.71 -30.72 -19.77
C ASN A 477 17.14 -30.84 -20.32
N ALA A 478 17.83 -29.70 -20.46
CA ALA A 478 19.18 -29.60 -21.02
C ALA A 478 19.30 -30.07 -22.48
N TYR A 479 18.19 -30.10 -23.22
CA TYR A 479 18.20 -30.41 -24.64
C TYR A 479 18.59 -29.17 -25.43
N VAL A 480 19.65 -29.30 -26.23
CA VAL A 480 20.13 -28.27 -27.16
C VAL A 480 19.62 -28.62 -28.55
N PRO A 481 18.52 -27.99 -29.02
CA PRO A 481 17.97 -28.31 -30.32
C PRO A 481 18.91 -27.88 -31.45
N THR A 482 19.53 -26.71 -31.33
CA THR A 482 20.33 -26.10 -32.40
C THR A 482 21.57 -25.46 -31.79
N HIS A 483 22.74 -25.92 -32.21
CA HIS A 483 24.02 -25.37 -31.79
C HIS A 483 24.54 -24.36 -32.84
N ASN A 484 25.54 -23.55 -32.44
CA ASN A 484 26.33 -22.77 -33.40
C ASN A 484 26.80 -23.60 -34.59
N ARG A 485 26.95 -22.96 -35.75
CA ARG A 485 27.25 -23.61 -37.04
C ARG A 485 28.50 -24.48 -37.01
N CYS A 486 29.54 -24.02 -36.32
CA CYS A 486 30.80 -24.75 -36.13
C CYS A 486 30.68 -26.05 -35.31
N PHE A 487 29.54 -26.28 -34.65
CA PHE A 487 29.24 -27.50 -33.89
C PHE A 487 27.91 -28.15 -34.30
N ALA A 488 27.34 -27.75 -35.44
CA ALA A 488 26.07 -28.24 -35.96
C ALA A 488 26.26 -29.12 -37.20
N HIS A 489 27.34 -29.90 -37.24
CA HIS A 489 27.62 -30.79 -38.36
C HIS A 489 26.83 -32.11 -38.27
N ALA A 490 26.68 -32.81 -39.41
CA ALA A 490 26.04 -34.12 -39.47
C ALA A 490 26.97 -35.23 -38.92
N PRO A 491 26.44 -36.25 -38.20
CA PRO A 491 27.24 -37.37 -37.69
C PRO A 491 27.96 -38.13 -38.79
N THR A 492 29.21 -38.48 -38.53
CA THR A 492 30.12 -39.19 -39.45
C THR A 492 30.32 -40.64 -39.05
N GLY A 493 30.02 -41.00 -37.79
CA GLY A 493 30.29 -42.32 -37.21
C GLY A 493 31.67 -42.41 -36.53
N ASP A 494 32.54 -41.42 -36.68
CA ASP A 494 33.75 -41.27 -35.88
C ASP A 494 33.41 -40.60 -34.54
N LEU A 495 33.50 -41.37 -33.45
CA LEU A 495 33.16 -40.91 -32.10
C LEU A 495 33.94 -39.66 -31.68
N ALA A 496 35.23 -39.57 -32.02
CA ALA A 496 36.05 -38.44 -31.60
C ALA A 496 35.63 -37.15 -32.31
N TRP A 497 35.36 -37.26 -33.62
CA TRP A 497 34.89 -36.13 -34.42
C TRP A 497 33.46 -35.73 -34.04
N ASP A 498 32.54 -36.70 -33.92
CA ASP A 498 31.12 -36.48 -33.64
C ASP A 498 30.93 -35.87 -32.25
N LEU A 499 31.72 -36.29 -31.25
CA LEU A 499 31.70 -35.71 -29.90
C LEU A 499 32.03 -34.21 -29.90
N ALA A 500 32.97 -33.80 -30.75
CA ALA A 500 33.46 -32.43 -30.84
C ALA A 500 32.58 -31.53 -31.74
N HIS A 501 32.07 -32.05 -32.87
CA HIS A 501 31.48 -31.24 -33.94
C HIS A 501 29.98 -31.49 -34.20
N CYS A 502 29.39 -32.57 -33.64
CA CYS A 502 27.95 -32.86 -33.70
C CYS A 502 27.30 -32.59 -32.36
N ARG A 503 27.07 -31.32 -32.03
CA ARG A 503 26.56 -30.89 -30.71
C ARG A 503 25.10 -30.46 -30.70
N SER A 504 24.47 -30.30 -31.87
CA SER A 504 23.02 -30.10 -31.98
C SER A 504 22.25 -31.38 -31.64
N LYS A 505 20.99 -31.22 -31.26
CA LYS A 505 20.05 -32.32 -30.99
C LYS A 505 20.50 -33.24 -29.85
N ARG A 506 21.26 -32.73 -28.89
CA ARG A 506 21.81 -33.51 -27.76
C ARG A 506 21.23 -33.03 -26.44
N ILE A 507 21.09 -33.98 -25.51
CA ILE A 507 20.80 -33.70 -24.11
C ILE A 507 22.12 -33.65 -23.36
N PHE A 508 22.43 -32.52 -22.72
CA PHE A 508 23.61 -32.34 -21.89
C PHE A 508 23.24 -32.53 -20.41
N ASP A 509 23.08 -33.80 -20.00
CA ASP A 509 22.63 -34.18 -18.65
C ASP A 509 23.74 -34.10 -17.57
N ASP A 510 24.84 -33.40 -17.88
CA ASP A 510 25.84 -33.06 -16.87
C ASP A 510 25.29 -32.00 -15.89
N PRO A 511 25.87 -31.86 -14.69
CA PRO A 511 25.39 -30.90 -13.71
C PRO A 511 25.27 -29.45 -14.23
N VAL A 512 26.18 -29.01 -15.11
CA VAL A 512 26.16 -27.65 -15.67
C VAL A 512 25.03 -27.52 -16.68
N GLY A 513 24.93 -28.46 -17.63
CA GLY A 513 23.89 -28.46 -18.64
C GLY A 513 22.48 -28.49 -18.05
N ARG A 514 22.24 -29.33 -17.04
CA ARG A 514 20.97 -29.36 -16.29
C ARG A 514 20.64 -28.01 -15.66
N GLN A 515 21.60 -27.40 -14.96
CA GLN A 515 21.34 -26.13 -14.30
C GLN A 515 21.00 -25.02 -15.30
N CYS A 516 21.70 -24.94 -16.45
CA CYS A 516 21.45 -23.93 -17.47
C CYS A 516 20.01 -23.87 -17.97
N GLY A 517 19.32 -25.02 -18.08
CA GLY A 517 17.93 -25.09 -18.50
C GLY A 517 16.92 -24.90 -17.36
N LEU A 518 17.31 -25.20 -16.12
CA LEU A 518 16.39 -25.29 -14.97
C LEU A 518 16.37 -24.03 -14.09
N HIS A 519 17.50 -23.34 -13.94
CA HIS A 519 17.59 -22.25 -12.98
C HIS A 519 16.73 -21.05 -13.40
N GLN A 520 16.18 -20.34 -12.41
CA GLN A 520 15.41 -19.10 -12.63
C GLN A 520 16.13 -17.85 -12.09
N MET A 521 17.38 -17.99 -11.65
CA MET A 521 18.24 -16.86 -11.28
C MET A 521 18.42 -15.91 -12.48
N PRO A 522 18.61 -14.59 -12.25
CA PRO A 522 18.84 -13.63 -13.34
C PRO A 522 19.96 -14.06 -14.28
N PHE A 523 21.00 -14.67 -13.73
CA PHE A 523 21.98 -15.46 -14.45
C PHE A 523 22.63 -16.47 -13.50
N LEU A 524 23.30 -17.48 -14.04
CA LEU A 524 24.12 -18.44 -13.32
C LEU A 524 25.49 -18.54 -14.00
N LEU A 525 26.58 -18.39 -13.24
CA LEU A 525 27.95 -18.56 -13.73
C LEU A 525 28.58 -19.82 -13.13
N GLN A 526 28.96 -20.75 -13.99
CA GLN A 526 29.53 -22.05 -13.64
C GLN A 526 30.92 -22.18 -14.27
N THR A 527 31.83 -22.88 -13.58
CA THR A 527 33.12 -23.28 -14.15
C THR A 527 33.12 -24.80 -14.21
N TYR A 528 33.35 -25.38 -15.39
CA TYR A 528 33.29 -26.81 -15.58
C TYR A 528 34.36 -27.30 -16.55
N ARG A 529 34.58 -28.61 -16.53
CA ARG A 529 35.42 -29.30 -17.49
C ARG A 529 34.53 -29.88 -18.59
N ARG A 530 34.76 -29.45 -19.83
CA ARG A 530 34.05 -29.98 -21.01
C ARG A 530 34.44 -31.44 -21.26
N ASP A 531 33.63 -32.16 -22.02
CA ASP A 531 33.94 -33.53 -22.48
C ASP A 531 35.30 -33.64 -23.20
N THR A 532 35.81 -32.52 -23.72
CA THR A 532 37.12 -32.39 -24.38
C THR A 532 38.30 -32.25 -23.39
N GLY A 533 38.03 -32.11 -22.08
CA GLY A 533 39.03 -31.90 -21.03
C GLY A 533 39.34 -30.44 -20.72
N GLU A 534 38.87 -29.50 -21.54
CA GLU A 534 39.10 -28.05 -21.36
C GLU A 534 38.28 -27.49 -20.19
N ILE A 535 38.89 -26.64 -19.37
CA ILE A 535 38.18 -25.84 -18.35
C ILE A 535 37.56 -24.63 -19.05
N MET A 536 36.28 -24.40 -18.79
CA MET A 536 35.51 -23.33 -19.41
C MET A 536 34.53 -22.72 -18.42
N HIS A 537 34.21 -21.45 -18.66
CA HIS A 537 33.14 -20.76 -17.95
C HIS A 537 31.86 -20.85 -18.76
N ASP A 538 30.77 -21.24 -18.12
CA ASP A 538 29.42 -21.22 -18.68
C ASP A 538 28.59 -20.21 -17.91
N ILE A 539 28.02 -19.24 -18.62
CA ILE A 539 27.02 -18.35 -18.06
C ILE A 539 25.68 -18.58 -18.74
N SER A 540 24.60 -18.65 -17.97
CA SER A 540 23.26 -18.85 -18.50
C SER A 540 22.25 -17.89 -17.89
N ALA A 541 21.22 -17.55 -18.66
CA ALA A 541 20.05 -16.80 -18.20
C ALA A 541 18.76 -17.47 -18.71
N PRO A 542 17.67 -17.44 -17.90
CA PRO A 542 16.43 -18.11 -18.26
C PRO A 542 15.73 -17.42 -19.43
N VAL A 543 15.19 -18.24 -20.33
CA VAL A 543 14.39 -17.84 -21.48
C VAL A 543 12.92 -18.07 -21.13
N TYR A 544 12.15 -16.99 -21.14
CA TYR A 544 10.70 -17.02 -20.94
C TYR A 544 9.98 -16.74 -22.25
N VAL A 545 8.84 -17.40 -22.41
CA VAL A 545 7.93 -17.24 -23.55
C VAL A 545 6.51 -17.12 -23.00
N GLY A 546 5.88 -15.95 -23.13
CA GLY A 546 4.55 -15.69 -22.58
C GLY A 546 4.48 -15.86 -21.06
N GLY A 547 5.56 -15.55 -20.33
CA GLY A 547 5.68 -15.73 -18.89
C GLY A 547 5.95 -17.18 -18.43
N ARG A 548 5.99 -18.16 -19.35
CA ARG A 548 6.35 -19.55 -19.04
C ARG A 548 7.84 -19.79 -19.29
N HIS A 549 8.49 -20.50 -18.37
CA HIS A 549 9.90 -20.87 -18.49
C HIS A 549 10.08 -21.96 -19.55
N TRP A 550 10.79 -21.64 -20.64
CA TRP A 550 11.09 -22.57 -21.74
C TRP A 550 12.40 -23.33 -21.49
N GLY A 551 13.42 -22.62 -21.01
CA GLY A 551 14.75 -23.13 -20.74
C GLY A 551 15.72 -21.98 -20.52
N GLY A 552 16.95 -22.08 -21.00
CA GLY A 552 17.96 -21.04 -20.85
C GLY A 552 18.73 -20.73 -22.12
N PHE A 553 19.26 -19.51 -22.19
CA PHE A 553 20.32 -19.14 -23.13
C PHE A 553 21.64 -19.25 -22.39
N ARG A 554 22.57 -20.07 -22.89
CA ARG A 554 23.86 -20.32 -22.26
C ARG A 554 25.02 -19.97 -23.19
N VAL A 555 26.05 -19.38 -22.61
CA VAL A 555 27.25 -18.90 -23.28
C VAL A 555 28.47 -19.52 -22.62
N GLY A 556 29.23 -20.27 -23.40
CA GLY A 556 30.52 -20.82 -22.99
C GLY A 556 31.63 -19.87 -23.44
N TYR A 557 32.53 -19.48 -22.55
CA TYR A 557 33.61 -18.54 -22.85
C TYR A 557 34.89 -18.86 -22.08
N ARG A 558 36.02 -18.36 -22.61
CA ARG A 558 37.35 -18.42 -21.98
C ARG A 558 37.65 -17.06 -21.37
N ALA A 559 38.10 -17.04 -20.12
CA ALA A 559 38.41 -15.81 -19.38
C ALA A 559 39.90 -15.78 -19.04
#